data_AF-A0A0M3RF92-F1
#
_entry.id   AF-A0A0M3RF92-F1
#
_cell.length_a   1.000
_cell.length_b   1.000
_cell.length_c   1.000
_cell.angle_alpha   90.00
_cell.angle_beta   90.00
_cell.angle_gamma   90.00
#
_symmetry.space_group_name_H-M   'P 1'
#
loop_
_entity.id
_entity.type
_entity.pdbx_description
1 polymer ?
#
loop_
_entity_poly.entity_id
_entity_poly.type
_entity_poly.pdbx_seq_one_letter_code
_entity_poly.pdbx_strand_id
1 'polypeptide(L)'
;MKIKKFFRGLIFNKYDEFASEMGFQDWKTAYDNTFFIFRIPEDAQWNATELPNRSWAVWNDEGQPPYPFQVFTTWEEAIIFLRNLFEQENYEDHYWEPEGFEPGENVFIKPPNNYKKDD
;
A
#
# COMPACT_ATOMS: atom_id res chain seq x y z
N MET A 1 36.62 15.91 3.43
CA MET A 1 36.04 14.92 2.50
C MET A 1 34.52 15.06 2.56
N LYS A 2 33.89 15.68 1.54
CA LYS A 2 32.43 15.86 1.47
C LYS A 2 31.84 14.74 0.62
N ILE A 3 31.26 13.72 1.24
CA ILE A 3 30.45 12.72 0.53
C ILE A 3 29.19 13.45 0.05
N LYS A 4 29.13 13.78 -1.23
CA LYS A 4 28.01 14.50 -1.84
C LYS A 4 26.87 13.53 -2.14
N LYS A 5 25.67 13.92 -1.68
CA LYS A 5 24.31 13.44 -2.00
C LYS A 5 24.12 12.93 -3.43
N PHE A 6 24.34 11.63 -3.69
CA PHE A 6 24.14 11.02 -5.03
C PHE A 6 23.11 9.88 -5.09
N PHE A 7 22.32 9.68 -4.03
CA PHE A 7 21.33 8.58 -3.98
C PHE A 7 19.88 8.98 -4.28
N ARG A 8 19.56 10.28 -4.31
CA ARG A 8 18.16 10.72 -4.46
C ARG A 8 17.58 10.51 -5.86
N GLY A 9 18.39 10.58 -6.92
CA GLY A 9 17.88 10.50 -8.30
C GLY A 9 17.52 9.08 -8.77
N LEU A 10 18.24 8.05 -8.29
CA LEU A 10 18.01 6.66 -8.71
C LEU A 10 16.79 6.02 -8.03
N ILE A 11 16.52 6.39 -6.77
CA ILE A 11 15.39 5.85 -6.00
C ILE A 11 14.07 6.44 -6.51
N PHE A 12 14.02 7.75 -6.82
CA PHE A 12 12.85 8.39 -7.42
C PHE A 12 12.41 7.68 -8.71
N ASN A 13 13.37 7.28 -9.56
CA ASN A 13 13.08 6.59 -10.80
C ASN A 13 12.38 5.23 -10.60
N LYS A 14 12.73 4.48 -9.56
CA LYS A 14 12.13 3.15 -9.30
C LYS A 14 10.71 3.22 -8.76
N TYR A 15 10.42 4.26 -7.96
CA TYR A 15 9.05 4.49 -7.49
C TYR A 15 8.16 5.01 -8.61
N ASP A 16 8.69 5.87 -9.49
CA ASP A 16 7.94 6.30 -10.68
C ASP A 16 7.74 5.13 -11.68
N GLU A 17 8.71 4.21 -11.80
CA GLU A 17 8.55 2.95 -12.54
C GLU A 17 7.44 2.09 -11.94
N PHE A 18 7.45 1.87 -10.63
CA PHE A 18 6.39 1.13 -9.94
C PHE A 18 5.01 1.78 -10.09
N ALA A 19 4.95 3.12 -10.01
CA ALA A 19 3.73 3.88 -10.27
C ALA A 19 3.22 3.66 -11.69
N SER A 20 4.13 3.67 -12.68
CA SER A 20 3.79 3.40 -14.07
C SER A 20 3.25 2.00 -14.30
N GLU A 21 3.76 0.98 -13.59
CA GLU A 21 3.23 -0.39 -13.65
C GLU A 21 1.80 -0.49 -13.10
N MET A 22 1.48 0.32 -12.08
CA MET A 22 0.12 0.47 -11.55
C MET A 22 -0.77 1.42 -12.40
N GLY A 23 -0.23 1.99 -13.48
CA GLY A 23 -0.97 2.86 -14.42
C GLY A 23 -1.03 4.34 -14.02
N PHE A 24 -0.19 4.79 -13.09
CA PHE A 24 -0.09 6.18 -12.68
C PHE A 24 1.03 6.92 -13.43
N GLN A 25 0.93 8.25 -13.47
CA GLN A 25 1.94 9.11 -14.10
C GLN A 25 3.21 9.23 -13.25
N ASP A 26 3.08 9.26 -11.92
CA ASP A 26 4.18 9.43 -10.98
C ASP A 26 3.85 8.76 -9.63
N TRP A 27 4.90 8.55 -8.83
CA TRP A 27 4.76 7.94 -7.51
C TRP A 27 3.86 8.74 -6.58
N LYS A 28 3.89 10.06 -6.68
CA LYS A 28 3.04 10.89 -5.82
C LYS A 28 1.57 10.54 -6.03
N THR A 29 1.14 10.44 -7.28
CA THR A 29 -0.26 10.10 -7.61
C THR A 29 -0.60 8.68 -7.17
N ALA A 30 0.30 7.71 -7.36
CA ALA A 30 0.09 6.35 -6.87
C ALA A 30 -0.04 6.30 -5.33
N TYR A 31 0.84 7.00 -4.62
CA TYR A 31 0.87 7.06 -3.16
C TYR A 31 -0.36 7.75 -2.56
N ASP A 32 -0.86 8.81 -3.21
CA ASP A 32 -2.11 9.48 -2.82
C ASP A 32 -3.33 8.56 -2.94
N ASN A 33 -3.25 7.47 -3.70
CA ASN A 33 -4.30 6.44 -3.85
C ASN A 33 -3.95 5.12 -3.13
N THR A 34 -2.84 5.09 -2.37
CA THR A 34 -2.39 3.95 -1.59
C THR A 34 -2.80 4.10 -0.14
N PHE A 35 -3.29 3.02 0.46
CA PHE A 35 -3.64 2.94 1.87
C PHE A 35 -2.77 1.89 2.55
N PHE A 36 -2.18 2.25 3.69
CA PHE A 36 -1.58 1.26 4.59
C PHE A 36 -2.67 0.37 5.18
N ILE A 37 -2.38 -0.94 5.33
CA ILE A 37 -3.33 -1.92 5.86
C ILE A 37 -2.82 -2.54 7.15
N PHE A 38 -1.63 -3.14 7.11
CA PHE A 38 -1.03 -3.73 8.29
C PHE A 38 0.49 -3.78 8.22
N ARG A 39 1.13 -3.78 9.39
CA ARG A 39 2.58 -3.85 9.54
C ARG A 39 3.07 -5.29 9.51
N ILE A 40 4.19 -5.52 8.82
CA ILE A 40 5.02 -6.72 8.92
C ILE A 40 6.22 -6.36 9.82
N PRO A 41 6.34 -6.92 11.03
CA PRO A 41 7.53 -6.73 11.85
C PRO A 41 8.78 -7.31 11.14
N GLU A 42 9.92 -6.62 11.13
CA GLU A 42 10.25 -5.41 11.90
C GLU A 42 9.95 -4.08 11.18
N ASP A 43 10.04 -4.01 9.85
CA ASP A 43 10.08 -2.73 9.12
C ASP A 43 9.33 -2.67 7.77
N ALA A 44 8.49 -3.67 7.46
CA ALA A 44 7.70 -3.68 6.23
C ALA A 44 6.18 -3.54 6.51
N GLN A 45 5.39 -3.39 5.46
CA GLN A 45 3.94 -3.24 5.52
C GLN A 45 3.24 -3.74 4.27
N TRP A 46 1.99 -4.13 4.43
CA TRP A 46 1.06 -4.37 3.33
C TRP A 46 0.22 -3.13 3.05
N ASN A 47 0.06 -2.85 1.76
CA ASN A 47 -0.65 -1.71 1.23
C ASN A 47 -1.71 -2.15 0.21
N ALA A 48 -2.73 -1.32 0.03
CA ALA A 48 -3.71 -1.46 -1.04
C ALA A 48 -3.83 -0.13 -1.80
N THR A 49 -3.68 -0.17 -3.12
CA THR A 49 -3.76 1.01 -3.99
C THR A 49 -4.97 0.92 -4.90
N GLU A 50 -5.87 1.92 -4.86
CA GLU A 50 -6.96 2.02 -5.83
C GLU A 50 -6.39 2.46 -7.18
N LEU A 51 -6.46 1.60 -8.19
CA LEU A 51 -5.93 1.86 -9.53
C LEU A 51 -6.84 2.81 -10.33
N PRO A 52 -6.35 3.44 -11.42
CA PRO A 52 -7.16 4.36 -12.24
C PRO A 52 -8.43 3.75 -12.83
N ASN A 53 -8.47 2.42 -12.99
CA ASN A 53 -9.64 1.66 -13.45
C ASN A 53 -10.59 1.24 -12.31
N ARG A 54 -10.37 1.70 -11.07
CA ARG A 54 -11.10 1.38 -9.84
C ARG A 54 -10.96 -0.06 -9.34
N SER A 55 -9.97 -0.80 -9.85
CA SER A 55 -9.51 -2.06 -9.24
C SER A 55 -8.48 -1.78 -8.15
N TRP A 56 -8.04 -2.81 -7.43
CA TRP A 56 -7.17 -2.66 -6.25
C TRP A 56 -5.89 -3.47 -6.41
N ALA A 57 -4.74 -2.81 -6.40
CA ALA A 57 -3.44 -3.46 -6.31
C ALA A 57 -3.05 -3.66 -4.84
N VAL A 58 -2.76 -4.90 -4.46
CA VAL A 58 -2.27 -5.25 -3.13
C VAL A 58 -0.80 -5.62 -3.23
N TRP A 59 0.03 -5.02 -2.39
CA TRP A 59 1.49 -5.16 -2.42
C TRP A 59 2.10 -4.92 -1.04
N ASN A 60 3.31 -5.44 -0.81
CA ASN A 60 4.11 -5.09 0.36
C ASN A 60 5.41 -4.41 -0.07
N ASP A 61 6.02 -3.67 0.85
CA ASP A 61 7.25 -2.93 0.60
C ASP A 61 8.53 -3.68 1.03
N GLU A 62 8.47 -5.01 1.17
CA GLU A 62 9.66 -5.82 1.44
C GLU A 62 10.64 -5.73 0.26
N GLY A 63 11.89 -5.38 0.54
CA GLY A 63 12.94 -5.25 -0.47
C GLY A 63 13.00 -3.86 -1.11
N GLN A 64 12.92 -3.77 -2.44
CA GLN A 64 13.09 -2.53 -3.20
C GLN A 64 12.12 -2.47 -4.38
N PRO A 65 11.59 -1.29 -4.75
CA PRO A 65 10.68 -1.16 -5.89
C PRO A 65 11.37 -1.48 -7.24
N PRO A 66 10.59 -1.88 -8.27
CA PRO A 66 9.14 -2.09 -8.23
C PRO A 66 8.75 -3.32 -7.41
N TYR A 67 7.69 -3.18 -6.61
CA TYR A 67 7.21 -4.24 -5.73
C TYR A 67 6.23 -5.14 -6.48
N PRO A 68 6.30 -6.48 -6.30
CA PRO A 68 5.26 -7.35 -6.81
C PRO A 68 3.90 -6.96 -6.24
N PHE A 69 2.87 -6.96 -7.08
CA PHE A 69 1.50 -6.67 -6.67
C PHE A 69 0.51 -7.64 -7.31
N GLN A 70 -0.61 -7.85 -6.61
CA GLN A 70 -1.75 -8.61 -7.11
C GLN A 70 -2.94 -7.68 -7.28
N VAL A 71 -3.65 -7.80 -8.40
CA VAL A 71 -4.82 -6.97 -8.70
C VAL A 71 -6.11 -7.71 -8.38
N PHE A 72 -7.01 -7.02 -7.69
CA PHE A 72 -8.36 -7.47 -7.34
C PHE A 72 -9.40 -6.53 -7.94
N THR A 73 -10.55 -7.06 -8.35
CA THR A 73 -11.57 -6.24 -9.04
C THR A 73 -12.27 -5.31 -8.06
N THR A 74 -12.42 -5.74 -6.80
CA THR A 74 -13.14 -5.00 -5.77
C THR A 74 -12.29 -4.83 -4.50
N TRP A 75 -12.65 -3.80 -3.71
CA TRP A 75 -12.08 -3.60 -2.39
C TRP A 75 -12.31 -4.81 -1.46
N GLU A 76 -13.53 -5.36 -1.49
CA GLU A 76 -13.90 -6.51 -0.66
C GLU A 76 -12.97 -7.72 -0.93
N GLU A 77 -12.69 -8.03 -2.20
CA GLU A 77 -11.74 -9.08 -2.56
C GLU A 77 -10.33 -8.78 -2.03
N ALA A 78 -9.85 -7.55 -2.19
CA ALA A 78 -8.53 -7.13 -1.75
C ALA A 78 -8.37 -7.21 -0.21
N ILE A 79 -9.34 -6.68 0.54
CA ILE A 79 -9.26 -6.62 2.00
C ILE A 79 -9.50 -8.00 2.65
N ILE A 80 -10.31 -8.87 2.04
CA ILE A 80 -10.45 -10.27 2.46
C ILE A 80 -9.13 -11.02 2.24
N PHE A 81 -8.47 -10.83 1.09
CA PHE A 81 -7.17 -11.43 0.83
C PHE A 81 -6.14 -11.01 1.89
N LEU A 82 -6.05 -9.70 2.17
CA LEU A 82 -5.16 -9.15 3.17
C LEU A 82 -5.47 -9.67 4.58
N ARG A 83 -6.75 -9.79 4.94
CA ARG A 83 -7.17 -10.33 6.23
C ARG A 83 -6.79 -11.79 6.39
N ASN A 84 -7.00 -12.61 5.36
CA ASN A 84 -6.61 -14.03 5.37
C ASN A 84 -5.09 -14.17 5.51
N LEU A 85 -4.33 -13.34 4.81
CA LEU A 85 -2.87 -13.34 4.93
C LEU A 85 -2.43 -12.96 6.35
N PHE A 86 -3.01 -11.90 6.91
CA PHE A 86 -2.74 -11.45 8.27
C PHE A 86 -2.96 -12.54 9.32
N GLU A 87 -4.09 -13.25 9.20
CA GLU A 87 -4.44 -14.37 10.10
C GLU A 87 -3.56 -15.59 9.89
N GLN A 88 -3.20 -15.92 8.64
CA GLN A 88 -2.32 -17.05 8.31
C GLN A 88 -0.93 -16.89 8.94
N GLU A 89 -0.37 -15.68 8.89
CA GLU A 89 0.94 -15.36 9.46
C GLU A 89 0.89 -15.16 10.98
N ASN A 90 -0.32 -15.24 11.59
CA ASN A 90 -0.54 -15.14 13.02
C ASN A 90 0.04 -13.85 13.63
N TYR A 91 -0.15 -12.72 12.94
CA TYR A 91 0.20 -11.40 13.46
C TYR A 91 -0.73 -10.99 14.61
N GLU A 92 -0.19 -10.21 15.54
CA GLU A 92 -0.97 -9.63 16.65
C GLU A 92 -1.92 -8.54 16.14
N ASP A 93 -3.14 -8.48 16.70
CA ASP A 93 -4.22 -7.60 16.24
C ASP A 93 -3.81 -6.12 16.14
N HIS A 94 -2.89 -5.64 16.98
CA HIS A 94 -2.42 -4.24 16.94
C HIS A 94 -1.61 -3.89 15.69
N TYR A 95 -1.25 -4.87 14.84
CA TYR A 95 -0.65 -4.58 13.55
C TYR A 95 -1.68 -4.35 12.44
N TRP A 96 -2.94 -4.73 12.66
CA TRP A 96 -4.05 -4.51 11.72
C TRP A 96 -4.66 -3.11 11.95
N GLU A 97 -4.11 -2.11 11.28
CA GLU A 97 -4.56 -0.71 11.40
C GLU A 97 -4.84 -0.10 10.01
N PRO A 98 -5.88 -0.54 9.27
CA PRO A 98 -6.12 -0.03 7.93
C PRO A 98 -6.46 1.46 7.90
N GLU A 99 -5.75 2.22 7.08
CA GLU A 99 -5.97 3.64 6.84
C GLU A 99 -7.30 3.91 6.11
N GLY A 100 -7.80 5.13 6.26
CA GLY A 100 -9.00 5.58 5.55
C GLY A 100 -10.31 5.22 6.24
N PHE A 101 -10.26 4.78 7.50
CA PHE A 101 -11.40 4.38 8.33
C PHE A 101 -11.35 5.05 9.70
N GLU A 102 -12.52 5.35 10.27
CA GLU A 102 -12.63 5.81 11.66
C GLU A 102 -12.54 4.62 12.63
N PRO A 103 -12.14 4.85 13.89
CA PRO A 103 -12.18 3.83 14.92
C PRO A 103 -13.56 3.13 15.01
N GLY A 104 -13.56 1.81 14.83
CA GLY A 104 -14.76 0.98 14.90
C GLY A 104 -15.57 0.88 13.59
N GLU A 105 -15.15 1.53 12.51
CA GLU A 105 -15.73 1.26 11.18
C GLU A 105 -15.39 -0.16 10.72
N ASN A 106 -16.35 -0.81 10.05
CA ASN A 106 -16.11 -2.10 9.43
C ASN A 106 -15.37 -1.89 8.10
N VAL A 107 -14.12 -2.36 8.03
CA VAL A 107 -13.26 -2.21 6.85
C VAL A 107 -13.70 -3.09 5.68
N PHE A 108 -14.55 -4.10 5.89
CA PHE A 108 -14.95 -5.06 4.86
C PHE A 108 -16.16 -4.62 4.02
N ILE A 109 -16.90 -3.59 4.45
CA ILE A 109 -18.17 -3.19 3.80
C ILE A 109 -18.03 -2.07 2.77
N LYS A 110 -16.96 -1.29 2.82
CA LYS A 110 -16.76 -0.13 1.93
C LYS A 110 -15.27 0.15 1.75
N PRO A 111 -14.86 0.70 0.59
CA PRO A 111 -13.48 1.11 0.36
C PRO A 111 -13.04 2.23 1.33
N PRO A 112 -11.73 2.35 1.58
CA PRO A 112 -11.15 3.40 2.42
C PRO A 112 -11.38 4.79 1.82
N ASN A 113 -11.36 5.80 2.69
CA ASN A 113 -11.56 7.19 2.30
C ASN A 113 -10.26 7.99 2.38
N ASN A 114 -9.83 8.58 1.27
CA ASN A 114 -8.64 9.44 1.20
C ASN A 114 -8.65 10.61 2.21
N TYR A 115 -9.82 11.14 2.58
CA TYR A 115 -9.91 12.23 3.57
C TYR A 115 -9.70 11.78 5.02
N LYS A 116 -9.60 10.47 5.24
CA LYS A 116 -9.36 9.83 6.55
C LYS A 116 -8.00 9.11 6.58
N LYS A 117 -7.13 9.40 5.61
CA LYS A 117 -5.75 8.95 5.66
C LYS A 117 -4.99 9.88 6.61
N ASP A 118 -4.26 9.32 7.56
CA ASP A 118 -3.41 10.12 8.44
C ASP A 118 -2.21 10.66 7.63
N ASP A 119 -1.87 11.94 7.80
CA ASP A 119 -0.78 12.65 7.09
C ASP A 119 0.63 12.15 7.49
#